data_AF-A0A8H5Q4S7-F1
#
_entry.id   AF-A0A8H5Q4S7-F1
#
_cell.length_a   1.000
_cell.length_b   1.000
_cell.length_c   1.000
_cell.angle_alpha   90.00
_cell.angle_beta   90.00
_cell.angle_gamma   90.00
#
_symmetry.space_group_name_H-M   'P 1'
#
loop_
_entity.id
_entity.type
_entity.pdbx_description
1 polymer ?
#
loop_
_entity_poly.entity_id
_entity_poly.type
_entity_poly.pdbx_seq_one_letter_code
_entity_poly.pdbx_strand_id
1 'polypeptide(L)'
;MSSDTGQRRPRSQAPSQLPKARILNQQNAIAEKTGTTVAELQGMFSTAKLRFWQDLKKLVDSYFERYGWVAIYEAIQAKVAQRQQGVYRLSLKTAAWMLIDVSNAKKRLDSGAGAALPLPTPLPPTKSGDRPEVHVVLCAIGDPESQSLHGEHGVRSIDVTPTDDFQGLLLDTLDVEFYKKLEEDAGVGLCYNTGIKAYEEAEANGEELPEGPDTARVTVHGIAITLLWAQYTGRITVEFKSWEWLQQKVKEGTIGTYLSNFKQDAILFTHMRRPHLSEESVDHRFDVASLNDQMRRANLVFPNNISRYPSPEEDDADMCQLPDARILDAIASDKKTPPEFSFRPRVCYCQYDECAMRDYQGEMIVRGSSSTGPGDTLTGSSDDPELTALLKCHTNYSDNTDHSGNIYFHQELRKSVADWGEASVFMVGDTIFSMAMSRGIWTDPDAHHSGFTADRCLTNWHKINRNAQNATREEARRKEGELRRFAIFQRQELLKRKPREFESLKVAVRLDIGISEATKHGLFFVTNVARWPGADMLSAWQEGSQPYDSIFEAVGTKFALECGRLMQRDKCEEDEGHEGHDGCEGHQEREEGNDTNETDFSDPLSGLLSECE
;
A
#
# COMPACT_ATOMS: atom_id res chain seq x y z
N MET A 1 -24.65 -63.34 23.03
CA MET A 1 -23.46 -63.82 23.78
C MET A 1 -22.24 -63.30 23.03
N SER A 2 -21.23 -62.67 23.62
CA SER A 2 -20.92 -62.51 25.05
C SER A 2 -20.68 -61.05 25.44
N SER A 3 -20.94 -60.72 26.71
CA SER A 3 -20.39 -59.54 27.40
C SER A 3 -18.91 -59.74 27.72
N ASP A 4 -18.12 -58.66 27.87
CA ASP A 4 -17.79 -58.12 29.20
C ASP A 4 -17.17 -56.69 29.14
N THR A 5 -16.83 -56.16 30.31
CA THR A 5 -16.75 -54.76 30.70
C THR A 5 -15.33 -54.17 30.70
N GLY A 6 -15.23 -52.89 30.35
CA GLY A 6 -14.02 -52.07 30.52
C GLY A 6 -14.29 -50.90 31.47
N GLN A 7 -13.66 -50.92 32.66
CA GLN A 7 -13.97 -50.00 33.77
C GLN A 7 -13.61 -48.53 33.48
N ARG A 8 -14.53 -47.60 33.75
CA ARG A 8 -14.21 -46.17 33.89
C ARG A 8 -13.36 -45.94 35.15
N ARG A 9 -12.13 -45.44 34.98
CA ARG A 9 -11.39 -44.80 36.09
C ARG A 9 -11.92 -43.37 36.30
N PRO A 10 -12.15 -42.92 37.55
CA PRO A 10 -12.52 -41.53 37.81
C PRO A 10 -11.31 -40.62 37.57
N ARG A 11 -11.46 -39.63 36.69
CA ARG A 11 -10.45 -38.59 36.50
C ARG A 11 -10.57 -37.59 37.66
N SER A 12 -9.63 -37.62 38.60
CA SER A 12 -9.58 -36.65 39.69
C SER A 12 -9.41 -35.24 39.14
N GLN A 13 -10.32 -34.34 39.50
CA GLN A 13 -10.15 -32.91 39.23
C GLN A 13 -9.13 -32.35 40.22
N ALA A 14 -7.89 -32.17 39.76
CA ALA A 14 -6.94 -31.27 40.42
C ALA A 14 -7.24 -29.82 39.99
N PRO A 15 -7.23 -28.83 40.92
CA PRO A 15 -7.44 -27.42 40.56
C PRO A 15 -6.41 -26.92 39.55
N SER A 16 -6.83 -26.06 38.63
CA SER A 16 -6.05 -25.58 37.49
C SER A 16 -4.88 -24.68 37.90
N GLN A 17 -3.73 -25.28 38.25
CA GLN A 17 -2.49 -24.53 38.53
C GLN A 17 -1.77 -24.01 37.25
N LEU A 18 -2.14 -24.51 36.07
CA LEU A 18 -1.53 -24.12 34.78
C LEU A 18 -1.41 -22.59 34.55
N PRO A 19 -2.42 -21.76 34.81
CA PRO A 19 -2.32 -20.31 34.56
C PRO A 19 -1.31 -19.62 35.47
N LYS A 20 -1.22 -20.02 36.74
CA LYS A 20 -0.29 -19.43 37.71
C LYS A 20 1.17 -19.75 37.35
N ALA A 21 1.46 -21.02 37.00
CA ALA A 21 2.78 -21.42 36.53
C ALA A 21 3.18 -20.68 35.24
N ARG A 22 2.25 -20.49 34.30
CA ARG A 22 2.51 -19.72 33.06
C ARG A 22 2.81 -18.24 33.33
N ILE A 23 2.08 -17.60 34.25
CA ILE A 23 2.35 -16.21 34.67
C ILE A 23 3.74 -16.10 35.30
N LEU A 24 4.06 -16.99 36.24
CA LEU A 24 5.38 -17.00 36.91
C LEU A 24 6.53 -17.18 35.92
N ASN A 25 6.37 -18.03 34.90
CA ASN A 25 7.38 -18.19 33.85
C ASN A 25 7.59 -16.91 33.01
N GLN A 26 6.55 -16.12 32.74
CA GLN A 26 6.74 -14.82 32.08
C GLN A 26 7.42 -13.81 33.02
N GLN A 27 7.01 -13.77 34.29
CA GLN A 27 7.59 -12.89 35.30
C GLN A 27 9.08 -13.16 35.52
N ASN A 28 9.49 -14.43 35.64
CA ASN A 28 10.89 -14.83 35.75
C ASN A 28 11.72 -14.34 34.56
N ALA A 29 11.22 -14.53 33.34
CA ALA A 29 11.96 -14.14 32.13
C ALA A 29 12.03 -12.61 31.91
N ILE A 30 11.05 -11.85 32.42
CA ILE A 30 11.13 -10.39 32.46
C ILE A 30 12.14 -9.97 33.53
N ALA A 31 12.02 -10.50 34.75
CA ALA A 31 12.92 -10.23 35.89
C ALA A 31 14.40 -10.45 35.55
N GLU A 32 14.73 -11.61 34.98
CA GLU A 32 16.07 -11.96 34.52
C GLU A 32 16.61 -10.94 33.51
N LYS A 33 15.79 -10.49 32.56
CA LYS A 33 16.20 -9.57 31.49
C LYS A 33 16.28 -8.11 31.95
N THR A 34 15.46 -7.69 32.90
CA THR A 34 15.40 -6.29 33.38
C THR A 34 16.27 -6.02 34.61
N GLY A 35 16.79 -7.06 35.27
CA GLY A 35 17.49 -6.96 36.55
C GLY A 35 16.57 -6.68 37.75
N THR A 36 15.24 -6.80 37.58
CA THR A 36 14.26 -6.65 38.68
C THR A 36 13.90 -7.99 39.30
N THR A 37 13.35 -8.00 40.51
CA THR A 37 12.78 -9.20 41.14
C THR A 37 11.34 -9.46 40.69
N VAL A 38 10.92 -10.72 40.76
CA VAL A 38 9.51 -11.11 40.54
C VAL A 38 8.57 -10.44 41.53
N ALA A 39 9.02 -10.18 42.77
CA ALA A 39 8.23 -9.50 43.78
C ALA A 39 7.97 -8.02 43.42
N GLU A 40 8.98 -7.31 42.90
CA GLU A 40 8.82 -5.94 42.39
C GLU A 40 7.87 -5.90 41.19
N LEU A 41 8.05 -6.81 40.22
CA LEU A 41 7.13 -6.92 39.07
C LEU A 41 5.68 -7.22 39.52
N GLN A 42 5.49 -8.09 40.51
CA GLN A 42 4.16 -8.35 41.09
C GLN A 42 3.58 -7.16 41.86
N GLY A 43 4.42 -6.34 42.51
CA GLY A 43 3.99 -5.08 43.12
C GLY A 43 3.57 -4.05 42.08
N MET A 44 4.38 -3.88 41.02
CA MET A 44 4.13 -2.95 39.91
C MET A 44 2.87 -3.34 39.12
N PHE A 45 2.66 -4.63 38.88
CA PHE A 45 1.61 -5.16 38.00
C PHE A 45 0.63 -6.10 38.73
N SER A 46 0.22 -5.73 39.94
CA SER A 46 -0.55 -6.57 40.88
C SER A 46 -1.89 -7.12 40.36
N THR A 47 -2.50 -6.49 39.35
CA THR A 47 -3.77 -6.91 38.73
C THR A 47 -3.61 -7.54 37.34
N ALA A 48 -2.38 -7.72 36.84
CA ALA A 48 -2.11 -8.15 35.47
C ALA A 48 -2.42 -9.64 35.18
N LYS A 49 -3.20 -9.88 34.12
CA LYS A 49 -3.57 -11.22 33.62
C LYS A 49 -2.50 -11.80 32.69
N LEU A 50 -2.52 -13.12 32.42
CA LEU A 50 -1.50 -13.83 31.62
C LEU A 50 -1.16 -13.16 30.27
N ARG A 51 -2.16 -12.71 29.49
CA ARG A 51 -1.89 -12.06 28.18
C ARG A 51 -1.06 -10.78 28.33
N PHE A 52 -1.30 -9.96 29.37
CA PHE A 52 -0.48 -8.78 29.68
C PHE A 52 0.98 -9.16 29.88
N TRP A 53 1.24 -10.21 30.67
CA TRP A 53 2.62 -10.69 30.93
C TRP A 53 3.32 -11.21 29.67
N GLN A 54 2.59 -11.87 28.77
CA GLN A 54 3.13 -12.35 27.50
C GLN A 54 3.54 -11.18 26.59
N ASP A 55 2.71 -10.13 26.49
CA ASP A 55 3.01 -8.98 25.64
C ASP A 55 4.02 -8.03 26.29
N LEU A 56 4.01 -7.88 27.62
CA LEU A 56 5.07 -7.18 28.35
C LEU A 56 6.42 -7.87 28.13
N LYS A 57 6.45 -9.22 28.12
CA LYS A 57 7.68 -9.95 27.77
C LYS A 57 8.13 -9.65 26.35
N LYS A 58 7.23 -9.65 25.35
CA LYS A 58 7.57 -9.26 23.97
C LYS A 58 8.13 -7.83 23.89
N LEU A 59 7.54 -6.90 24.64
CA LEU A 59 7.98 -5.51 24.70
C LEU A 59 9.39 -5.40 25.33
N VAL A 60 9.61 -6.02 26.48
CA VAL A 60 10.95 -6.08 27.09
C VAL A 60 11.94 -6.76 26.14
N ASP A 61 11.52 -7.83 25.45
CA ASP A 61 12.40 -8.55 24.53
C ASP A 61 12.89 -7.73 23.34
N SER A 62 12.02 -6.88 22.79
CA SER A 62 12.30 -6.05 21.61
C SER A 62 12.95 -4.70 21.91
N TYR A 63 12.71 -4.11 23.09
CA TYR A 63 13.06 -2.70 23.35
C TYR A 63 14.08 -2.49 24.49
N PHE A 64 14.36 -3.51 25.32
CA PHE A 64 15.21 -3.35 26.50
C PHE A 64 16.64 -2.89 26.18
N GLU A 65 17.28 -3.46 25.15
CA GLU A 65 18.64 -3.07 24.73
C GLU A 65 18.75 -1.60 24.27
N ARG A 66 17.64 -1.01 23.80
CA ARG A 66 17.60 0.35 23.23
C ARG A 66 17.17 1.42 24.24
N TYR A 67 16.30 1.07 25.18
CA TYR A 67 15.63 2.03 26.07
C TYR A 67 15.76 1.70 27.57
N GLY A 68 16.17 0.49 27.93
CA GLY A 68 16.22 0.02 29.32
C GLY A 68 14.84 -0.17 29.96
N TRP A 69 14.81 -0.76 31.16
CA TRP A 69 13.56 -1.07 31.86
C TRP A 69 12.76 0.19 32.27
N VAL A 70 13.45 1.23 32.74
CA VAL A 70 12.82 2.45 33.25
C VAL A 70 11.96 3.14 32.18
N ALA A 71 12.52 3.40 30.99
CA ALA A 71 11.78 4.06 29.92
C ALA A 71 10.64 3.19 29.35
N ILE A 72 10.81 1.86 29.33
CA ILE A 72 9.71 0.93 28.97
C ILE A 72 8.57 1.04 29.98
N TYR A 73 8.89 1.06 31.28
CA TYR A 73 7.89 1.19 32.34
C TYR A 73 7.18 2.56 32.32
N GLU A 74 7.92 3.65 32.12
CA GLU A 74 7.35 5.00 31.96
C GLU A 74 6.42 5.09 30.74
N ALA A 75 6.79 4.46 29.61
CA ALA A 75 5.94 4.41 28.43
C ALA A 75 4.61 3.69 28.70
N ILE A 76 4.63 2.59 29.48
CA ILE A 76 3.44 1.86 29.92
C ILE A 76 2.59 2.69 30.89
N GLN A 77 3.22 3.31 31.90
CA GLN A 77 2.53 4.19 32.86
C GLN A 77 1.85 5.38 32.19
N ALA A 78 2.50 6.02 31.23
CA ALA A 78 1.91 7.12 30.46
C ALA A 78 0.64 6.71 29.70
N LYS A 79 0.55 5.46 29.23
CA LYS A 79 -0.64 4.94 28.54
C LYS A 79 -1.76 4.52 29.48
N VAL A 80 -1.44 4.01 30.68
CA VAL A 80 -2.42 3.86 31.77
C VAL A 80 -3.02 5.20 32.17
N ALA A 81 -2.20 6.24 32.34
CA ALA A 81 -2.68 7.57 32.70
C ALA A 81 -3.64 8.14 31.65
N GLN A 82 -3.29 8.04 30.35
CA GLN A 82 -4.18 8.42 29.24
C GLN A 82 -5.50 7.62 29.26
N ARG A 83 -5.44 6.31 29.52
CA ARG A 83 -6.64 5.46 29.65
C ARG A 83 -7.53 5.86 30.82
N GLN A 84 -6.96 6.09 32.00
CA GLN A 84 -7.71 6.49 33.20
C GLN A 84 -8.35 7.88 33.06
N GLN A 85 -7.72 8.78 32.31
CA GLN A 85 -8.28 10.08 31.95
C GLN A 85 -9.44 10.00 30.94
N GLY A 86 -9.71 8.81 30.36
CA GLY A 86 -10.80 8.61 29.40
C GLY A 86 -10.46 9.06 27.97
N VAL A 87 -9.17 9.10 27.62
CA VAL A 87 -8.72 9.44 26.25
C VAL A 87 -9.14 8.38 25.22
N TYR A 88 -9.46 7.15 25.65
CA TYR A 88 -9.99 6.08 24.80
C TYR A 88 -11.46 5.82 25.16
N ARG A 89 -12.38 6.01 24.19
CA ARG A 89 -13.83 6.18 24.43
C ARG A 89 -14.54 4.97 25.07
N LEU A 90 -14.24 3.72 24.70
CA LEU A 90 -14.82 2.54 25.37
C LEU A 90 -13.88 1.85 26.36
N SER A 91 -12.74 2.45 26.69
CA SER A 91 -11.84 1.86 27.68
C SER A 91 -12.44 1.92 29.09
N LEU A 92 -12.54 0.76 29.74
CA LEU A 92 -12.87 0.68 31.16
C LEU A 92 -11.85 1.51 31.97
N LYS A 93 -12.33 2.57 32.63
CA LYS A 93 -11.58 3.46 33.55
C LYS A 93 -11.18 2.73 34.84
N THR A 94 -10.44 1.64 34.68
CA THR A 94 -10.04 0.72 35.73
C THR A 94 -8.57 0.90 36.07
N ALA A 95 -8.24 0.78 37.35
CA ALA A 95 -6.86 0.61 37.83
C ALA A 95 -6.26 -0.77 37.50
N ALA A 96 -6.97 -1.60 36.73
CA ALA A 96 -6.50 -2.90 36.28
C ALA A 96 -5.53 -2.75 35.09
N TRP A 97 -4.45 -3.53 35.08
CA TRP A 97 -3.50 -3.58 33.98
C TRP A 97 -4.08 -4.30 32.76
N MET A 98 -4.10 -3.62 31.61
CA MET A 98 -4.75 -4.07 30.38
C MET A 98 -3.75 -4.23 29.23
N LEU A 99 -4.07 -5.09 28.26
CA LEU A 99 -3.24 -5.37 27.08
C LEU A 99 -2.88 -4.08 26.31
N ILE A 100 -3.87 -3.19 26.18
CA ILE A 100 -3.78 -1.89 25.51
C ILE A 100 -2.65 -1.00 26.06
N ASP A 101 -2.35 -1.10 27.36
CA ASP A 101 -1.32 -0.29 28.01
C ASP A 101 0.08 -0.66 27.46
N VAL A 102 0.31 -1.95 27.21
CA VAL A 102 1.56 -2.48 26.62
C VAL A 102 1.62 -2.20 25.11
N SER A 103 0.53 -2.44 24.39
CA SER A 103 0.47 -2.19 22.94
C SER A 103 0.68 -0.72 22.58
N ASN A 104 0.09 0.20 23.35
CA ASN A 104 0.29 1.64 23.12
C ASN A 104 1.65 2.14 23.61
N ALA A 105 2.26 1.48 24.60
CA ALA A 105 3.66 1.74 24.97
C ALA A 105 4.62 1.31 23.85
N LYS A 106 4.36 0.16 23.21
CA LYS A 106 5.11 -0.29 22.03
C LYS A 106 5.13 0.77 20.94
N LYS A 107 3.94 1.23 20.50
CA LYS A 107 3.80 2.29 19.47
C LYS A 107 4.62 3.55 19.80
N ARG A 108 4.68 3.95 21.09
CA ARG A 108 5.46 5.10 21.56
C ARG A 108 6.98 4.86 21.55
N LEU A 109 7.43 3.63 21.77
CA LEU A 109 8.86 3.27 21.72
C LEU A 109 9.34 3.02 20.28
N ASP A 110 8.44 2.64 19.38
CA ASP A 110 8.69 2.57 17.94
C ASP A 110 8.91 3.98 17.34
N SER A 111 8.12 4.97 17.74
CA SER A 111 8.18 6.34 17.18
C SER A 111 9.40 7.18 17.59
N GLY A 112 10.33 6.64 18.38
CA GLY A 112 11.73 7.07 18.40
C GLY A 112 12.11 8.43 19.02
N ALA A 113 11.17 9.26 19.48
CA ALA A 113 11.48 10.47 20.26
C ALA A 113 10.27 11.02 21.07
N GLY A 114 10.58 11.68 22.20
CA GLY A 114 9.97 12.94 22.66
C GLY A 114 8.45 13.10 22.78
N ALA A 115 8.01 13.33 24.02
CA ALA A 115 6.71 13.90 24.41
C ALA A 115 5.44 13.08 24.13
N ALA A 116 4.47 13.23 25.05
CA ALA A 116 3.09 12.88 24.74
C ALA A 116 2.49 14.06 23.95
N LEU A 117 2.40 13.91 22.63
CA LEU A 117 1.40 14.68 21.90
C LEU A 117 0.02 14.30 22.48
N PRO A 118 -0.91 15.27 22.64
CA PRO A 118 -2.33 14.99 22.69
C PRO A 118 -2.76 14.16 21.46
N LEU A 119 -4.03 13.75 21.43
CA LEU A 119 -4.68 13.43 20.15
C LEU A 119 -4.26 14.49 19.11
N PRO A 120 -3.87 14.12 17.88
CA PRO A 120 -3.84 15.08 16.79
C PRO A 120 -5.23 15.69 16.73
N THR A 121 -5.32 16.94 17.18
CA THR A 121 -6.39 17.80 16.69
C THR A 121 -6.22 17.79 15.17
N PRO A 122 -7.29 17.64 14.35
CA PRO A 122 -7.15 17.71 12.90
C PRO A 122 -6.24 18.89 12.58
N LEU A 123 -5.15 18.62 11.83
CA LEU A 123 -4.00 19.53 11.70
C LEU A 123 -4.52 20.95 11.63
N PRO A 124 -4.24 21.82 12.63
CA PRO A 124 -4.93 23.10 12.74
C PRO A 124 -4.73 23.81 11.40
N PRO A 125 -5.81 24.17 10.69
CA PRO A 125 -5.72 24.69 9.33
C PRO A 125 -4.68 25.80 9.36
N THR A 126 -3.64 25.68 8.53
CA THR A 126 -2.46 26.52 8.60
C THR A 126 -2.87 27.94 8.20
N LYS A 127 -3.30 28.69 9.21
CA LYS A 127 -4.16 29.88 9.14
C LYS A 127 -5.59 29.57 8.65
N SER A 128 -6.54 30.25 9.28
CA SER A 128 -7.93 30.31 8.83
C SER A 128 -8.02 31.09 7.52
N GLY A 129 -8.02 30.39 6.38
CA GLY A 129 -8.15 31.00 5.06
C GLY A 129 -7.93 30.04 3.91
N ASP A 130 -6.92 29.17 4.03
CA ASP A 130 -6.47 28.33 2.93
C ASP A 130 -7.44 27.15 2.73
N ARG A 131 -8.15 27.17 1.59
CA ARG A 131 -8.98 26.06 1.15
C ARG A 131 -8.08 24.98 0.52
N PRO A 132 -8.43 23.69 0.61
CA PRO A 132 -7.75 22.64 -0.15
C PRO A 132 -7.70 23.01 -1.63
N GLU A 133 -6.49 22.98 -2.22
CA GLU A 133 -6.23 23.41 -3.61
C GLU A 133 -6.67 22.38 -4.65
N VAL A 134 -6.92 21.13 -4.22
CA VAL A 134 -7.29 20.01 -5.08
C VAL A 134 -8.61 19.37 -4.62
N HIS A 135 -9.48 19.09 -5.59
CA HIS A 135 -10.68 18.30 -5.43
C HIS A 135 -10.54 16.96 -6.15
N VAL A 136 -10.78 15.85 -5.45
CA VAL A 136 -10.66 14.49 -6.00
C VAL A 136 -12.05 13.86 -6.10
N VAL A 137 -12.47 13.50 -7.31
CA VAL A 137 -13.73 12.77 -7.54
C VAL A 137 -13.36 11.30 -7.70
N LEU A 138 -13.69 10.46 -6.71
CA LEU A 138 -13.53 9.01 -6.81
C LEU A 138 -14.70 8.40 -7.57
N CYS A 139 -14.39 7.77 -8.69
CA CYS A 139 -15.22 6.80 -9.38
C CYS A 139 -14.52 5.45 -9.32
N ALA A 140 -14.94 4.60 -8.39
CA ALA A 140 -14.44 3.23 -8.28
C ALA A 140 -15.40 2.24 -8.92
N ILE A 141 -14.87 1.15 -9.46
CA ILE A 141 -15.68 0.00 -9.84
C ILE A 141 -16.30 -0.60 -8.57
N GLY A 142 -17.63 -0.64 -8.55
CA GLY A 142 -18.30 -1.86 -8.15
C GLY A 142 -18.58 -2.70 -9.39
N ASP A 143 -18.31 -3.99 -9.31
CA ASP A 143 -18.79 -4.93 -10.32
C ASP A 143 -20.34 -4.92 -10.24
N PRO A 144 -21.07 -4.56 -11.32
CA PRO A 144 -22.53 -4.44 -11.28
C PRO A 144 -23.25 -5.74 -10.93
N GLU A 145 -22.62 -6.89 -11.16
CA GLU A 145 -23.17 -8.22 -10.83
C GLU A 145 -22.69 -8.72 -9.46
N SER A 146 -21.72 -8.04 -8.83
CA SER A 146 -21.26 -8.36 -7.47
C SER A 146 -22.30 -7.97 -6.42
N GLN A 147 -23.26 -8.87 -6.18
CA GLN A 147 -24.23 -8.77 -5.08
C GLN A 147 -23.57 -8.81 -3.68
N SER A 148 -22.26 -9.06 -3.61
CA SER A 148 -21.44 -8.89 -2.42
C SER A 148 -19.99 -8.53 -2.78
N LEU A 149 -19.28 -7.88 -1.86
CA LEU A 149 -17.84 -7.64 -1.94
C LEU A 149 -16.98 -8.91 -1.68
N HIS A 150 -17.58 -10.10 -1.64
CA HIS A 150 -16.93 -11.37 -1.30
C HIS A 150 -16.57 -12.24 -2.52
N GLY A 151 -16.61 -11.70 -3.74
CA GLY A 151 -16.23 -12.43 -4.96
C GLY A 151 -14.73 -12.75 -5.04
N GLU A 152 -14.40 -13.82 -5.76
CA GLU A 152 -13.02 -14.32 -6.00
C GLU A 152 -12.11 -13.32 -6.76
N HIS A 153 -12.64 -12.17 -7.17
CA HIS A 153 -11.99 -11.15 -8.00
C HIS A 153 -11.03 -10.21 -7.24
N GLY A 154 -10.48 -10.65 -6.10
CA GLY A 154 -9.32 -10.01 -5.46
C GLY A 154 -9.53 -8.56 -4.98
N VAL A 155 -10.77 -8.12 -4.74
CA VAL A 155 -11.04 -6.83 -4.09
C VAL A 155 -10.74 -6.95 -2.60
N ARG A 156 -9.79 -6.16 -2.12
CA ARG A 156 -9.44 -6.06 -0.70
C ARG A 156 -10.37 -5.08 0.00
N SER A 157 -11.53 -5.60 0.40
CA SER A 157 -12.45 -4.93 1.33
C SER A 157 -12.06 -5.19 2.77
N ILE A 158 -12.43 -4.27 3.66
CA ILE A 158 -12.32 -4.42 5.11
C ILE A 158 -13.73 -4.58 5.65
N ASP A 159 -13.93 -5.62 6.46
CA ASP A 159 -15.11 -5.72 7.30
C ASP A 159 -14.96 -4.80 8.51
N VAL A 160 -15.80 -3.77 8.52
CA VAL A 160 -15.93 -2.74 9.53
C VAL A 160 -17.21 -3.00 10.31
N THR A 161 -17.13 -2.91 11.61
CA THR A 161 -18.30 -2.93 12.49
C THR A 161 -18.28 -1.61 13.26
N PRO A 162 -19.05 -0.58 12.85
CA PRO A 162 -18.92 0.80 13.37
C PRO A 162 -19.19 0.95 14.89
N THR A 163 -19.68 -0.11 15.53
CA THR A 163 -19.94 -0.22 16.98
C THR A 163 -18.79 -0.86 17.77
N ASP A 164 -17.79 -1.44 17.09
CA ASP A 164 -16.59 -2.03 17.68
C ASP A 164 -15.42 -1.04 17.62
N ASP A 165 -14.92 -0.61 18.79
CA ASP A 165 -13.61 0.04 18.93
C ASP A 165 -12.50 -0.84 18.30
N PHE A 166 -11.32 -0.26 18.04
CA PHE A 166 -10.08 -0.93 17.62
C PHE A 166 -9.92 -1.24 16.12
N GLN A 167 -10.72 -0.62 15.25
CA GLN A 167 -10.61 -0.82 13.80
C GLN A 167 -9.61 0.15 13.17
N GLY A 168 -9.57 1.41 13.63
CA GLY A 168 -8.66 2.41 13.10
C GLY A 168 -8.88 3.81 13.66
N LEU A 169 -7.87 4.69 13.64
CA LEU A 169 -8.07 6.07 14.10
C LEU A 169 -9.13 6.81 13.28
N LEU A 170 -9.23 6.51 11.98
CA LEU A 170 -10.27 7.06 11.12
C LEU A 170 -11.57 6.25 11.23
N LEU A 171 -11.48 4.91 11.17
CA LEU A 171 -12.66 4.03 11.18
C LEU A 171 -13.47 4.16 12.47
N ASP A 172 -12.81 4.28 13.63
CA ASP A 172 -13.44 4.51 14.95
C ASP A 172 -14.15 5.90 15.04
N THR A 173 -14.14 6.72 13.97
CA THR A 173 -14.83 8.02 13.90
C THR A 173 -15.98 8.08 12.89
N LEU A 174 -16.15 7.05 12.05
CA LEU A 174 -17.20 6.99 11.03
C LEU A 174 -18.41 6.24 11.57
N ASP A 175 -19.60 6.82 11.45
CA ASP A 175 -20.85 6.22 11.93
C ASP A 175 -21.62 5.48 10.82
N VAL A 176 -22.69 4.78 11.21
CA VAL A 176 -23.53 3.99 10.28
C VAL A 176 -24.18 4.87 9.20
N GLU A 177 -24.53 6.12 9.50
CA GLU A 177 -25.13 7.02 8.52
C GLU A 177 -24.11 7.49 7.47
N PHE A 178 -22.85 7.66 7.86
CA PHE A 178 -21.75 7.87 6.92
C PHE A 178 -21.60 6.69 5.95
N TYR A 179 -21.63 5.45 6.43
CA TYR A 179 -21.49 4.26 5.58
C TYR A 179 -22.69 3.99 4.66
N LYS A 180 -23.92 4.29 5.11
CA LYS A 180 -25.10 4.31 4.24
C LYS A 180 -24.92 5.31 3.11
N LYS A 181 -24.58 6.55 3.44
CA LYS A 181 -24.36 7.60 2.44
C LYS A 181 -23.21 7.27 1.49
N LEU A 182 -22.14 6.64 1.98
CA LEU A 182 -21.03 6.20 1.13
C LEU A 182 -21.47 5.14 0.13
N GLU A 183 -22.33 4.19 0.51
CA GLU A 183 -22.95 3.24 -0.42
C GLU A 183 -23.89 3.93 -1.41
N GLU A 184 -24.71 4.90 -0.97
CA GLU A 184 -25.59 5.68 -1.85
C GLU A 184 -24.84 6.52 -2.89
N ASP A 185 -23.79 7.24 -2.48
CA ASP A 185 -23.01 8.14 -3.34
C ASP A 185 -22.04 7.36 -4.26
N ALA A 186 -21.44 6.27 -3.78
CA ALA A 186 -20.36 5.55 -4.46
C ALA A 186 -20.75 4.20 -5.08
N GLY A 187 -21.86 3.61 -4.64
CA GLY A 187 -22.31 2.28 -5.07
C GLY A 187 -21.76 1.12 -4.23
N VAL A 188 -22.45 -0.02 -4.37
CA VAL A 188 -22.30 -1.23 -3.54
C VAL A 188 -20.90 -1.86 -3.54
N GLY A 189 -20.11 -1.66 -4.60
CA GLY A 189 -18.75 -2.20 -4.70
C GLY A 189 -17.64 -1.29 -4.18
N LEU A 190 -17.97 -0.11 -3.66
CA LEU A 190 -17.06 0.65 -2.79
C LEU A 190 -17.43 0.50 -1.31
N CYS A 191 -18.72 0.42 -0.99
CA CYS A 191 -19.23 0.25 0.36
C CYS A 191 -20.53 -0.58 0.32
N TYR A 192 -20.60 -1.61 1.17
CA TYR A 192 -21.74 -2.53 1.25
C TYR A 192 -22.15 -2.68 2.72
N ASN A 193 -23.35 -2.22 3.09
CA ASN A 193 -23.89 -2.29 4.45
C ASN A 193 -24.42 -3.71 4.76
N THR A 194 -23.49 -4.66 4.88
CA THR A 194 -23.70 -6.12 5.02
C THR A 194 -24.72 -6.47 6.11
N GLY A 195 -24.63 -5.84 7.27
CA GLY A 195 -25.51 -6.11 8.42
C GLY A 195 -26.96 -5.69 8.19
N ILE A 196 -27.18 -4.57 7.47
CA ILE A 196 -28.52 -4.09 7.13
C ILE A 196 -29.17 -5.03 6.11
N LYS A 197 -28.43 -5.40 5.05
CA LYS A 197 -28.94 -6.30 4.00
C LYS A 197 -29.21 -7.71 4.52
N ALA A 198 -28.31 -8.26 5.35
CA ALA A 198 -28.55 -9.54 6.02
C ALA A 198 -29.78 -9.52 6.94
N TYR A 199 -30.07 -8.38 7.57
CA TYR A 199 -31.31 -8.20 8.35
C TYR A 199 -32.55 -8.18 7.44
N GLU A 200 -32.53 -7.40 6.35
CA GLU A 200 -33.64 -7.29 5.39
C GLU A 200 -33.93 -8.64 4.68
N GLU A 201 -32.89 -9.39 4.32
CA GLU A 201 -33.02 -10.73 3.73
C GLU A 201 -33.58 -11.75 4.74
N ALA A 202 -33.10 -11.75 5.99
CA ALA A 202 -33.60 -12.63 7.04
C ALA A 202 -35.07 -12.32 7.38
N GLU A 203 -35.46 -11.03 7.43
CA GLU A 203 -36.85 -10.62 7.64
C GLU A 203 -37.76 -11.05 6.48
N ALA A 204 -37.30 -10.90 5.23
CA ALA A 204 -38.05 -11.31 4.04
C ALA A 204 -38.23 -12.84 3.93
N ASN A 205 -37.22 -13.61 4.32
CA ASN A 205 -37.22 -15.08 4.26
C ASN A 205 -37.86 -15.74 5.50
N GLY A 206 -38.08 -15.00 6.59
CA GLY A 206 -38.58 -15.53 7.86
C GLY A 206 -37.53 -16.34 8.63
N GLU A 207 -36.25 -15.97 8.47
CA GLU A 207 -35.10 -16.59 9.11
C GLU A 207 -34.77 -15.93 10.46
N GLU A 208 -33.73 -16.41 11.15
CA GLU A 208 -33.27 -15.82 12.40
C GLU A 208 -32.57 -14.49 12.11
N LEU A 209 -33.14 -13.38 12.62
CA LEU A 209 -32.61 -12.04 12.40
C LEU A 209 -31.20 -11.90 13.03
N PRO A 210 -30.23 -11.26 12.34
CA PRO A 210 -28.94 -10.96 12.95
C PRO A 210 -29.12 -10.05 14.17
N GLU A 211 -28.36 -10.30 15.23
CA GLU A 211 -28.40 -9.52 16.47
C GLU A 211 -27.04 -8.87 16.78
N GLY A 212 -27.06 -7.79 17.58
CA GLY A 212 -25.84 -7.19 18.12
C GLY A 212 -24.97 -6.50 17.05
N PRO A 213 -23.63 -6.53 17.17
CA PRO A 213 -22.73 -5.79 16.28
C PRO A 213 -22.86 -6.17 14.79
N ASP A 214 -23.24 -7.41 14.49
CA ASP A 214 -23.40 -7.90 13.12
C ASP A 214 -24.49 -7.14 12.34
N THR A 215 -25.50 -6.58 13.01
CA THR A 215 -26.54 -5.72 12.39
C THR A 215 -25.99 -4.43 11.78
N ALA A 216 -24.84 -3.96 12.25
CA ALA A 216 -24.20 -2.73 11.81
C ALA A 216 -22.98 -2.98 10.90
N ARG A 217 -22.67 -4.25 10.56
CA ARG A 217 -21.47 -4.59 9.78
C ARG A 217 -21.52 -3.98 8.38
N VAL A 218 -20.38 -3.45 7.96
CA VAL A 218 -20.15 -2.82 6.65
C VAL A 218 -18.88 -3.40 6.05
N THR A 219 -18.95 -3.84 4.80
CA THR A 219 -17.77 -4.23 4.03
C THR A 219 -17.38 -3.04 3.13
N VAL A 220 -16.18 -2.48 3.31
CA VAL A 220 -15.75 -1.24 2.63
C VAL A 220 -14.41 -1.40 1.93
N HIS A 221 -14.32 -0.91 0.69
CA HIS A 221 -13.14 -1.05 -0.16
C HIS A 221 -12.00 -0.16 0.34
N GLY A 222 -10.78 -0.71 0.42
CA GLY A 222 -9.60 0.00 0.94
C GLY A 222 -9.25 1.35 0.26
N ILE A 223 -9.60 1.56 -1.01
CA ILE A 223 -9.40 2.84 -1.72
C ILE A 223 -10.23 3.95 -1.07
N ALA A 224 -11.46 3.66 -0.64
CA ALA A 224 -12.30 4.64 0.05
C ALA A 224 -11.61 5.12 1.33
N ILE A 225 -11.15 4.19 2.16
CA ILE A 225 -10.45 4.46 3.41
C ILE A 225 -9.15 5.24 3.14
N THR A 226 -8.42 4.91 2.08
CA THR A 226 -7.22 5.65 1.62
C THR A 226 -7.55 7.11 1.31
N LEU A 227 -8.61 7.37 0.54
CA LEU A 227 -8.97 8.73 0.14
C LEU A 227 -9.62 9.52 1.27
N LEU A 228 -10.36 8.88 2.18
CA LEU A 228 -10.82 9.52 3.41
C LEU A 228 -9.65 9.91 4.32
N TRP A 229 -8.60 9.08 4.43
CA TRP A 229 -7.35 9.46 5.08
C TRP A 229 -6.63 10.62 4.38
N ALA A 230 -6.60 10.61 3.05
CA ALA A 230 -6.03 11.71 2.27
C ALA A 230 -6.79 13.03 2.51
N GLN A 231 -8.13 12.99 2.57
CA GLN A 231 -8.98 14.12 2.94
C GLN A 231 -8.74 14.57 4.40
N TYR A 232 -8.54 13.64 5.33
CA TYR A 232 -8.26 13.94 6.74
C TYR A 232 -6.98 14.78 6.94
N THR A 233 -6.04 14.75 6.00
CA THR A 233 -4.86 15.64 6.02
C THR A 233 -5.19 17.12 5.80
N GLY A 234 -6.39 17.45 5.30
CA GLY A 234 -6.80 18.81 4.94
C GLY A 234 -6.18 19.36 3.64
N ARG A 235 -5.37 18.58 2.92
CA ARG A 235 -4.71 19.02 1.67
C ARG A 235 -5.58 18.90 0.43
N ILE A 236 -6.50 17.95 0.46
CA ILE A 236 -7.44 17.67 -0.63
C ILE A 236 -8.87 17.63 -0.09
N THR A 237 -9.84 17.79 -0.97
CA THR A 237 -11.23 17.37 -0.72
C THR A 237 -11.54 16.15 -1.58
N VAL A 238 -12.42 15.27 -1.10
CA VAL A 238 -12.86 14.09 -1.85
C VAL A 238 -14.37 14.12 -2.00
N GLU A 239 -14.85 13.79 -3.20
CA GLU A 239 -16.23 13.45 -3.51
C GLU A 239 -16.28 12.02 -4.03
N PHE A 240 -17.32 11.28 -3.67
CA PHE A 240 -17.59 9.93 -4.14
C PHE A 240 -18.70 9.94 -5.19
N LYS A 241 -18.55 9.13 -6.24
CA LYS A 241 -19.51 8.94 -7.31
C LYS A 241 -19.52 7.48 -7.80
N SER A 242 -20.72 6.96 -8.07
CA SER A 242 -20.89 5.63 -8.66
C SER A 242 -20.32 5.52 -10.08
N TRP A 243 -20.13 4.28 -10.53
CA TRP A 243 -19.64 3.99 -11.88
C TRP A 243 -20.64 4.41 -12.97
N GLU A 244 -21.94 4.19 -12.72
CA GLU A 244 -23.04 4.56 -13.63
C GLU A 244 -23.09 6.07 -13.86
N TRP A 245 -22.81 6.87 -12.80
CA TRP A 245 -22.70 8.32 -12.91
C TRP A 245 -21.57 8.71 -13.88
N LEU A 246 -20.40 8.07 -13.80
CA LEU A 246 -19.27 8.36 -14.70
C LEU A 246 -19.61 7.95 -16.14
N GLN A 247 -20.18 6.75 -16.33
CA GLN A 247 -20.65 6.28 -17.64
C GLN A 247 -21.66 7.26 -18.26
N GLN A 248 -22.63 7.73 -17.48
CA GLN A 248 -23.59 8.74 -17.91
C GLN A 248 -22.90 10.06 -18.28
N LYS A 249 -21.97 10.57 -17.46
CA LYS A 249 -21.28 11.85 -17.73
C LYS A 249 -20.40 11.81 -18.97
N VAL A 250 -19.74 10.68 -19.25
CA VAL A 250 -18.98 10.48 -20.50
C VAL A 250 -19.92 10.38 -21.70
N LYS A 251 -21.02 9.62 -21.59
CA LYS A 251 -22.03 9.48 -22.66
C LYS A 251 -22.74 10.80 -22.99
N GLU A 252 -22.97 11.65 -21.99
CA GLU A 252 -23.56 12.99 -22.14
C GLU A 252 -22.55 14.03 -22.70
N GLY A 253 -21.25 13.75 -22.70
CA GLY A 253 -20.23 14.72 -23.08
C GLY A 253 -19.93 15.77 -22.00
N THR A 254 -20.34 15.56 -20.74
CA THR A 254 -20.39 16.61 -19.69
C THR A 254 -19.37 16.46 -18.57
N ILE A 255 -18.56 15.38 -18.53
CA ILE A 255 -17.58 15.16 -17.45
C ILE A 255 -16.55 16.29 -17.34
N GLY A 256 -16.08 16.82 -18.48
CA GLY A 256 -15.13 17.94 -18.52
C GLY A 256 -15.72 19.19 -17.89
N THR A 257 -16.95 19.56 -18.25
CA THR A 257 -17.68 20.70 -17.67
C THR A 257 -17.94 20.51 -16.18
N TYR A 258 -18.26 19.29 -15.73
CA TYR A 258 -18.44 18.98 -14.32
C TYR A 258 -17.18 19.28 -13.50
N LEU A 259 -16.04 18.70 -13.92
CA LEU A 259 -14.75 18.90 -13.25
C LEU A 259 -14.26 20.35 -13.31
N SER A 260 -14.67 21.11 -14.34
CA SER A 260 -14.33 22.52 -14.50
C SER A 260 -15.13 23.47 -13.58
N ASN A 261 -16.19 22.99 -12.92
CA ASN A 261 -17.01 23.82 -12.01
C ASN A 261 -16.39 23.95 -10.60
N PHE A 262 -15.42 23.12 -10.25
CA PHE A 262 -14.68 23.27 -9.00
C PHE A 262 -13.81 24.55 -9.05
N LYS A 263 -13.51 25.14 -7.89
CA LYS A 263 -12.59 26.29 -7.80
C LYS A 263 -11.12 25.89 -7.66
N GLN A 264 -10.91 24.58 -7.63
CA GLN A 264 -9.67 23.86 -7.39
C GLN A 264 -9.17 23.21 -8.68
N ASP A 265 -7.91 22.79 -8.69
CA ASP A 265 -7.47 21.72 -9.58
C ASP A 265 -8.29 20.45 -9.28
N ALA A 266 -8.67 19.69 -10.32
CA ALA A 266 -9.57 18.55 -10.19
C ALA A 266 -8.91 17.25 -10.63
N ILE A 267 -8.96 16.23 -9.78
CA ILE A 267 -8.49 14.87 -10.09
C ILE A 267 -9.71 13.97 -10.22
N LEU A 268 -9.94 13.43 -11.42
CA LEU A 268 -10.85 12.29 -11.59
C LEU A 268 -10.07 11.02 -11.25
N PHE A 269 -10.37 10.44 -10.09
CA PHE A 269 -9.76 9.20 -9.63
C PHE A 269 -10.58 8.02 -10.15
N THR A 270 -10.01 7.26 -11.09
CA THR A 270 -10.67 6.12 -11.72
C THR A 270 -9.99 4.83 -11.31
N HIS A 271 -10.62 4.03 -10.43
CA HIS A 271 -10.17 2.65 -10.23
C HIS A 271 -10.80 1.77 -11.31
N MET A 272 -10.18 1.72 -12.49
CA MET A 272 -10.59 0.85 -13.59
C MET A 272 -9.91 -0.53 -13.51
N ARG A 273 -10.53 -1.54 -14.10
CA ARG A 273 -10.04 -2.92 -14.17
C ARG A 273 -10.32 -3.49 -15.55
N ARG A 274 -9.57 -4.53 -15.94
CA ARG A 274 -9.63 -5.13 -17.27
C ARG A 274 -11.04 -5.44 -17.80
N PRO A 275 -12.01 -6.02 -17.05
CA PRO A 275 -13.34 -6.33 -17.60
C PRO A 275 -14.09 -5.13 -18.22
N HIS A 276 -13.77 -3.90 -17.79
CA HIS A 276 -14.40 -2.66 -18.28
C HIS A 276 -13.60 -1.99 -19.42
N LEU A 277 -12.41 -2.53 -19.71
CA LEU A 277 -11.44 -2.02 -20.68
C LEU A 277 -11.19 -2.99 -21.85
N SER A 278 -11.40 -4.30 -21.65
CA SER A 278 -11.26 -5.34 -22.66
C SER A 278 -12.45 -5.38 -23.63
N GLU A 279 -12.18 -5.61 -24.92
CA GLU A 279 -13.24 -5.79 -25.93
C GLU A 279 -14.07 -7.08 -25.73
N GLU A 280 -13.64 -7.97 -24.83
CA GLU A 280 -14.25 -9.27 -24.54
C GLU A 280 -15.55 -9.16 -23.72
N SER A 281 -15.84 -8.02 -23.06
CA SER A 281 -17.13 -7.73 -22.44
C SER A 281 -17.82 -6.54 -23.12
N VAL A 282 -18.75 -6.84 -24.02
CA VAL A 282 -19.55 -5.83 -24.73
C VAL A 282 -20.45 -5.05 -23.76
N ASP A 283 -20.97 -5.72 -22.73
CA ASP A 283 -21.93 -5.17 -21.78
C ASP A 283 -21.29 -4.30 -20.67
N HIS A 284 -19.96 -4.39 -20.46
CA HIS A 284 -19.23 -3.58 -19.48
C HIS A 284 -18.25 -2.58 -20.10
N ARG A 285 -18.15 -2.52 -21.44
CA ARG A 285 -17.23 -1.64 -22.17
C ARG A 285 -17.42 -0.16 -21.81
N PHE A 286 -16.37 0.47 -21.32
CA PHE A 286 -16.34 1.91 -21.06
C PHE A 286 -15.54 2.67 -22.13
N ASP A 287 -16.05 3.82 -22.58
CA ASP A 287 -15.41 4.64 -23.61
C ASP A 287 -14.31 5.54 -23.01
N VAL A 288 -13.19 4.91 -22.66
CA VAL A 288 -12.00 5.58 -22.12
C VAL A 288 -11.42 6.61 -23.11
N ALA A 289 -11.53 6.35 -24.42
CA ALA A 289 -11.07 7.28 -25.44
C ALA A 289 -11.87 8.59 -25.39
N SER A 290 -13.20 8.51 -25.31
CA SER A 290 -14.08 9.67 -25.13
C SER A 290 -13.87 10.36 -23.79
N LEU A 291 -13.69 9.62 -22.68
CA LEU A 291 -13.32 10.21 -21.38
C LEU A 291 -12.05 11.07 -21.50
N ASN A 292 -10.96 10.47 -21.98
CA ASN A 292 -9.66 11.12 -22.08
C ASN A 292 -9.72 12.36 -23.01
N ASP A 293 -10.43 12.26 -24.13
CA ASP A 293 -10.61 13.36 -25.07
C ASP A 293 -11.50 14.49 -24.50
N GLN A 294 -12.53 14.17 -23.71
CA GLN A 294 -13.34 15.15 -22.98
C GLN A 294 -12.52 15.90 -21.90
N MET A 295 -11.71 15.19 -21.11
CA MET A 295 -10.82 15.81 -20.12
C MET A 295 -9.76 16.68 -20.79
N ARG A 296 -9.15 16.20 -21.88
CA ARG A 296 -8.19 16.96 -22.69
C ARG A 296 -8.82 18.24 -23.26
N ARG A 297 -10.06 18.20 -23.74
CA ARG A 297 -10.79 19.40 -24.19
C ARG A 297 -11.06 20.38 -23.06
N ALA A 298 -11.43 19.90 -21.87
CA ALA A 298 -11.67 20.78 -20.71
C ALA A 298 -10.42 21.58 -20.33
N ASN A 299 -9.25 20.93 -20.26
CA ASN A 299 -7.96 21.57 -20.01
C ASN A 299 -7.53 22.63 -21.05
N LEU A 300 -8.13 22.65 -22.25
CA LEU A 300 -7.87 23.68 -23.27
C LEU A 300 -8.76 24.93 -23.12
N VAL A 301 -9.82 24.85 -22.31
CA VAL A 301 -10.87 25.88 -22.19
C VAL A 301 -10.91 26.49 -20.80
N PHE A 302 -10.67 25.69 -19.76
CA PHE A 302 -10.80 26.09 -18.36
C PHE A 302 -9.42 26.29 -17.70
N PRO A 303 -9.29 27.23 -16.75
CA PRO A 303 -7.99 27.60 -16.18
C PRO A 303 -7.46 26.62 -15.12
N ASN A 304 -8.33 25.80 -14.54
CA ASN A 304 -7.96 24.83 -13.50
C ASN A 304 -7.41 23.56 -14.16
N ASN A 305 -6.39 22.94 -13.56
CA ASN A 305 -5.81 21.73 -14.09
C ASN A 305 -6.70 20.52 -13.74
N ILE A 306 -7.18 19.82 -14.77
CA ILE A 306 -8.02 18.62 -14.65
C ILE A 306 -7.22 17.39 -15.07
N SER A 307 -6.88 16.52 -14.13
CA SER A 307 -6.12 15.29 -14.41
C SER A 307 -6.91 14.02 -14.09
N ARG A 308 -6.55 12.92 -14.72
CA ARG A 308 -7.01 11.58 -14.33
C ARG A 308 -5.98 10.93 -13.41
N TYR A 309 -6.42 10.09 -12.49
CA TYR A 309 -5.56 9.28 -11.65
C TYR A 309 -6.07 7.84 -11.54
N PRO A 310 -5.26 6.80 -11.85
CA PRO A 310 -3.92 6.89 -12.46
C PRO A 310 -3.92 7.57 -13.84
N SER A 311 -2.71 7.80 -14.37
CA SER A 311 -2.57 8.42 -15.68
C SER A 311 -3.15 7.53 -16.78
N PRO A 312 -3.58 8.09 -17.93
CA PRO A 312 -3.92 7.31 -19.13
C PRO A 312 -2.90 6.23 -19.47
N GLU A 313 -1.62 6.59 -19.43
CA GLU A 313 -0.51 5.68 -19.73
C GLU A 313 -0.28 4.60 -18.66
N GLU A 314 -0.70 4.82 -17.42
CA GLU A 314 -0.59 3.82 -16.35
C GLU A 314 -1.69 2.77 -16.41
N ASP A 315 -2.94 3.16 -16.65
CA ASP A 315 -4.02 2.18 -16.82
C ASP A 315 -3.80 1.35 -18.11
N ASP A 316 -3.27 1.96 -19.18
CA ASP A 316 -2.86 1.25 -20.40
C ASP A 316 -1.70 0.26 -20.14
N ALA A 317 -0.79 0.57 -19.21
CA ALA A 317 0.29 -0.31 -18.80
C ALA A 317 -0.18 -1.41 -17.84
N ASP A 318 -1.07 -1.13 -16.89
CA ASP A 318 -1.58 -2.11 -15.92
C ASP A 318 -2.51 -3.15 -16.57
N MET A 319 -3.15 -2.79 -17.70
CA MET A 319 -3.78 -3.76 -18.60
C MET A 319 -2.81 -4.78 -19.21
N CYS A 320 -1.49 -4.60 -19.11
CA CYS A 320 -0.51 -5.45 -19.79
C CYS A 320 0.83 -5.63 -19.02
N GLN A 321 1.09 -6.84 -18.51
CA GLN A 321 2.38 -7.23 -17.93
C GLN A 321 3.58 -7.15 -18.90
N LEU A 322 3.35 -7.05 -20.23
CA LEU A 322 4.43 -7.00 -21.22
C LEU A 322 5.31 -5.72 -21.06
N PRO A 323 4.75 -4.49 -21.04
CA PRO A 323 5.44 -3.28 -20.60
C PRO A 323 6.31 -3.47 -19.35
N ASP A 324 5.77 -4.08 -18.29
CA ASP A 324 6.44 -4.24 -17.00
C ASP A 324 7.64 -5.19 -17.10
N ALA A 325 7.45 -6.37 -17.71
CA ALA A 325 8.54 -7.30 -17.97
C ALA A 325 9.65 -6.64 -18.83
N ARG A 326 9.27 -5.88 -19.86
CA ARG A 326 10.22 -5.18 -20.75
C ARG A 326 11.03 -4.11 -20.05
N ILE A 327 10.41 -3.29 -19.20
CA ILE A 327 11.14 -2.24 -18.50
C ILE A 327 12.06 -2.83 -17.42
N LEU A 328 11.65 -3.92 -16.76
CA LEU A 328 12.48 -4.66 -15.81
C LEU A 328 13.70 -5.31 -16.47
N ASP A 329 13.54 -5.91 -17.66
CA ASP A 329 14.65 -6.44 -18.46
C ASP A 329 15.57 -5.32 -18.97
N ALA A 330 15.01 -4.18 -19.38
CA ALA A 330 15.77 -2.99 -19.78
C ALA A 330 16.54 -2.35 -18.59
N ILE A 331 16.03 -2.46 -17.37
CA ILE A 331 16.76 -2.07 -16.15
C ILE A 331 17.92 -3.02 -15.91
N ALA A 332 17.67 -4.33 -15.90
CA ALA A 332 18.71 -5.32 -15.61
C ALA A 332 19.85 -5.33 -16.65
N SER A 333 19.56 -5.01 -17.91
CA SER A 333 20.55 -4.95 -19.00
C SER A 333 21.28 -3.62 -19.17
N ASP A 334 20.93 -2.58 -18.39
CA ASP A 334 21.60 -1.29 -18.44
C ASP A 334 23.01 -1.38 -17.83
N LYS A 335 24.02 -0.87 -18.54
CA LYS A 335 25.42 -0.82 -18.08
C LYS A 335 25.62 0.00 -16.79
N LYS A 336 24.65 0.84 -16.41
CA LYS A 336 24.65 1.62 -15.17
C LYS A 336 24.00 0.89 -13.99
N THR A 337 23.30 -0.22 -14.22
CA THR A 337 22.68 -1.00 -13.16
C THR A 337 23.76 -1.73 -12.34
N PRO A 338 23.72 -1.65 -10.99
CA PRO A 338 24.67 -2.37 -10.14
C PRO A 338 24.66 -3.89 -10.44
N PRO A 339 25.83 -4.57 -10.49
CA PRO A 339 25.88 -6.00 -10.80
C PRO A 339 25.06 -6.90 -9.87
N GLU A 340 24.84 -6.48 -8.62
CA GLU A 340 23.95 -7.19 -7.68
C GLU A 340 22.46 -7.09 -8.04
N PHE A 341 22.06 -6.15 -8.90
CA PHE A 341 20.68 -5.85 -9.32
C PHE A 341 20.44 -6.15 -10.81
N SER A 342 21.45 -6.64 -11.55
CA SER A 342 21.40 -6.85 -13.00
C SER A 342 20.90 -8.25 -13.41
N PHE A 343 20.14 -8.95 -12.56
CA PHE A 343 19.60 -10.28 -12.87
C PHE A 343 18.11 -10.25 -13.23
N ARG A 344 17.78 -10.88 -14.34
CA ARG A 344 16.41 -11.24 -14.73
C ARG A 344 16.40 -12.68 -15.29
N PRO A 345 15.34 -13.48 -15.05
CA PRO A 345 15.14 -14.74 -15.78
C PRO A 345 15.01 -14.49 -17.28
N ARG A 346 15.32 -15.48 -18.12
CA ARG A 346 15.09 -15.35 -19.58
C ARG A 346 13.61 -15.12 -19.87
N VAL A 347 13.29 -14.16 -20.73
CA VAL A 347 11.93 -13.88 -21.23
C VAL A 347 11.94 -13.95 -22.76
N CYS A 348 10.88 -14.54 -23.34
CA CYS A 348 10.54 -14.36 -24.73
C CYS A 348 9.14 -13.74 -24.83
N TYR A 349 9.07 -12.58 -25.49
CA TYR A 349 7.86 -11.76 -25.60
C TYR A 349 6.88 -12.20 -26.69
N CYS A 350 7.21 -13.26 -27.45
CA CYS A 350 6.37 -13.82 -28.52
C CYS A 350 5.89 -12.77 -29.57
N GLN A 351 6.71 -11.76 -29.87
CA GLN A 351 6.42 -10.69 -30.84
C GLN A 351 7.18 -10.82 -32.17
N TYR A 352 8.08 -11.79 -32.28
CA TYR A 352 8.93 -12.02 -33.45
C TYR A 352 8.96 -13.52 -33.78
N ASP A 353 9.27 -13.83 -35.04
CA ASP A 353 9.32 -15.20 -35.57
C ASP A 353 10.40 -16.06 -34.89
N GLU A 354 11.42 -15.45 -34.28
CA GLU A 354 12.45 -16.16 -33.51
C GLU A 354 12.15 -16.14 -32.01
N CYS A 355 11.92 -17.33 -31.43
CA CYS A 355 11.78 -17.53 -29.99
C CYS A 355 13.11 -17.28 -29.24
N ALA A 356 13.14 -16.26 -28.38
CA ALA A 356 14.31 -15.93 -27.53
C ALA A 356 14.58 -16.98 -26.42
N MET A 357 13.72 -17.98 -26.27
CA MET A 357 13.87 -19.12 -25.38
C MET A 357 14.02 -20.46 -26.13
N ARG A 358 14.29 -20.45 -27.46
CA ARG A 358 14.36 -21.68 -28.27
C ARG A 358 15.42 -22.71 -27.82
N ASP A 359 16.45 -22.26 -27.12
CA ASP A 359 17.56 -23.06 -26.60
C ASP A 359 17.37 -23.45 -25.12
N TYR A 360 16.32 -22.93 -24.47
CA TYR A 360 16.03 -23.21 -23.07
C TYR A 360 15.39 -24.59 -22.93
N GLN A 361 15.94 -25.40 -22.02
CA GLN A 361 15.41 -26.72 -21.66
C GLN A 361 15.13 -26.73 -20.16
N GLY A 362 13.86 -26.71 -19.79
CA GLY A 362 13.41 -26.73 -18.40
C GLY A 362 12.02 -26.14 -18.21
N GLU A 363 11.61 -25.96 -16.96
CA GLU A 363 10.31 -25.39 -16.63
C GLU A 363 10.22 -23.91 -17.06
N MET A 364 9.08 -23.51 -17.61
CA MET A 364 8.74 -22.15 -17.95
C MET A 364 7.40 -21.73 -17.32
N ILE A 365 7.21 -20.42 -17.20
CA ILE A 365 5.93 -19.78 -16.90
C ILE A 365 5.42 -19.19 -18.21
N VAL A 366 4.22 -19.60 -18.65
CA VAL A 366 3.46 -18.92 -19.70
C VAL A 366 2.47 -17.98 -19.02
N ARG A 367 2.50 -16.70 -19.37
CA ARG A 367 1.62 -15.67 -18.82
C ARG A 367 0.77 -15.06 -19.91
N GLY A 368 -0.53 -14.97 -19.67
CA GLY A 368 -1.39 -14.05 -20.42
C GLY A 368 -0.85 -12.63 -20.23
N SER A 369 -0.57 -11.92 -21.34
CA SER A 369 0.00 -10.57 -21.31
C SER A 369 -0.83 -9.59 -20.50
N SER A 370 -2.13 -9.83 -20.37
CA SER A 370 -3.14 -8.94 -19.83
C SER A 370 -3.83 -9.49 -18.57
N SER A 371 -3.24 -10.50 -17.93
CA SER A 371 -3.78 -11.04 -16.68
C SER A 371 -3.16 -10.36 -15.47
N THR A 372 -3.98 -9.92 -14.53
CA THR A 372 -3.56 -9.42 -13.20
C THR A 372 -4.01 -10.35 -12.06
N GLY A 373 -4.47 -11.58 -12.40
CA GLY A 373 -4.94 -12.58 -11.45
C GLY A 373 -4.27 -13.95 -11.61
N PRO A 374 -4.47 -14.88 -10.64
CA PRO A 374 -3.84 -16.20 -10.66
C PRO A 374 -4.39 -17.19 -11.72
N GLY A 375 -5.35 -16.77 -12.56
CA GLY A 375 -6.03 -17.65 -13.54
C GLY A 375 -5.25 -17.94 -14.82
N ASP A 376 -4.49 -16.97 -15.36
CA ASP A 376 -3.83 -17.10 -16.68
C ASP A 376 -2.30 -17.23 -16.60
N THR A 377 -1.80 -17.75 -15.47
CA THR A 377 -0.39 -18.11 -15.28
C THR A 377 -0.25 -19.62 -15.30
N LEU A 378 0.25 -20.14 -16.42
CA LEU A 378 0.48 -21.57 -16.62
C LEU A 378 1.95 -21.90 -16.39
N THR A 379 2.25 -23.09 -15.90
CA THR A 379 3.63 -23.56 -15.67
C THR A 379 3.81 -24.99 -16.17
N GLY A 380 4.93 -25.26 -16.83
CA GLY A 380 5.30 -26.59 -17.29
C GLY A 380 6.58 -26.57 -18.11
N SER A 381 6.93 -27.72 -18.69
CA SER A 381 8.16 -27.87 -19.47
C SER A 381 8.18 -27.02 -20.74
N SER A 382 9.36 -26.55 -21.14
CA SER A 382 9.57 -25.75 -22.36
C SER A 382 9.24 -26.48 -23.67
N ASP A 383 9.10 -27.80 -23.65
CA ASP A 383 8.70 -28.66 -24.77
C ASP A 383 7.25 -29.16 -24.69
N ASP A 384 6.46 -28.66 -23.73
CA ASP A 384 5.04 -29.02 -23.57
C ASP A 384 4.22 -28.53 -24.79
N PRO A 385 3.54 -29.44 -25.54
CA PRO A 385 2.76 -29.07 -26.72
C PRO A 385 1.52 -28.23 -26.40
N GLU A 386 0.94 -28.35 -25.21
CA GLU A 386 -0.25 -27.57 -24.81
C GLU A 386 0.16 -26.12 -24.50
N LEU A 387 1.28 -25.93 -23.79
CA LEU A 387 1.81 -24.60 -23.50
C LEU A 387 2.41 -23.93 -24.74
N THR A 388 3.14 -24.67 -25.58
CA THR A 388 3.78 -24.08 -26.78
C THR A 388 2.76 -23.70 -27.86
N ALA A 389 1.60 -24.34 -27.93
CA ALA A 389 0.50 -23.94 -28.82
C ALA A 389 -0.03 -22.51 -28.54
N LEU A 390 0.09 -22.02 -27.30
CA LEU A 390 -0.33 -20.65 -26.91
C LEU A 390 0.66 -19.57 -27.37
N LEU A 391 1.88 -19.94 -27.78
CA LEU A 391 3.00 -19.02 -28.00
C LEU A 391 3.20 -18.70 -29.48
N LYS A 392 3.01 -17.43 -29.85
CA LYS A 392 3.21 -16.90 -31.23
C LYS A 392 4.57 -17.19 -31.87
N CYS A 393 5.61 -17.44 -31.08
CA CYS A 393 6.95 -17.79 -31.58
C CYS A 393 7.19 -19.31 -31.72
N HIS A 394 6.18 -20.14 -31.46
CA HIS A 394 6.16 -21.59 -31.71
C HIS A 394 5.12 -22.00 -32.76
N THR A 395 4.10 -21.17 -33.00
CA THR A 395 3.07 -21.37 -34.02
C THR A 395 3.28 -20.44 -35.22
N ASN A 396 3.38 -21.02 -36.42
CA ASN A 396 3.15 -20.25 -37.64
C ASN A 396 1.67 -19.84 -37.63
N TYR A 397 1.38 -18.56 -37.38
CA TYR A 397 0.03 -17.98 -37.38
C TYR A 397 -0.53 -17.86 -38.82
N SER A 398 -0.59 -18.98 -39.54
CA SER A 398 -1.14 -19.10 -40.90
C SER A 398 -2.46 -19.86 -40.97
N ASP A 399 -2.86 -20.55 -39.89
CA ASP A 399 -4.14 -21.25 -39.79
C ASP A 399 -5.12 -20.51 -38.87
N ASN A 400 -6.40 -20.49 -39.25
CA ASN A 400 -7.49 -19.77 -38.58
C ASN A 400 -7.91 -20.43 -37.24
N THR A 401 -7.02 -20.50 -36.25
CA THR A 401 -7.44 -20.75 -34.86
C THR A 401 -7.62 -19.41 -34.15
N ASP A 402 -8.89 -19.05 -33.97
CA ASP A 402 -9.35 -17.83 -33.33
C ASP A 402 -9.11 -17.91 -31.80
N HIS A 403 -7.85 -17.80 -31.40
CA HIS A 403 -7.44 -17.75 -30.00
C HIS A 403 -7.81 -16.37 -29.45
N SER A 404 -8.94 -16.33 -28.74
CA SER A 404 -9.59 -15.14 -28.18
C SER A 404 -8.63 -14.14 -27.55
N GLY A 405 -8.36 -13.03 -28.26
CA GLY A 405 -7.84 -11.74 -27.77
C GLY A 405 -6.47 -11.69 -27.07
N ASN A 406 -5.98 -12.81 -26.53
CA ASN A 406 -4.96 -12.85 -25.51
C ASN A 406 -3.58 -13.13 -26.12
N ILE A 407 -2.69 -12.15 -26.01
CA ILE A 407 -1.27 -12.34 -26.32
C ILE A 407 -0.63 -13.05 -25.14
N TYR A 408 0.08 -14.16 -25.36
CA TYR A 408 0.87 -14.82 -24.32
C TYR A 408 2.36 -14.51 -24.48
N PHE A 409 3.09 -14.55 -23.36
CA PHE A 409 4.55 -14.56 -23.35
C PHE A 409 5.05 -15.63 -22.39
N HIS A 410 6.32 -16.02 -22.51
CA HIS A 410 6.91 -17.02 -21.64
C HIS A 410 8.23 -16.56 -21.02
N GLN A 411 8.47 -17.01 -19.79
CA GLN A 411 9.63 -16.70 -18.97
C GLN A 411 10.17 -17.98 -18.32
N GLU A 412 11.48 -18.08 -18.15
CA GLU A 412 12.15 -19.10 -17.34
C GLU A 412 11.54 -19.20 -15.92
N LEU A 413 11.06 -20.40 -15.53
CA LEU A 413 10.62 -20.65 -14.15
C LEU A 413 11.85 -20.92 -13.27
N ARG A 414 12.27 -19.91 -12.51
CA ARG A 414 13.33 -20.09 -11.51
C ARG A 414 12.81 -20.96 -10.36
N LYS A 415 13.28 -22.22 -10.28
CA LYS A 415 12.96 -23.18 -9.20
C LYS A 415 13.12 -22.59 -7.79
N SER A 416 14.06 -21.66 -7.62
CA SER A 416 14.24 -20.90 -6.37
C SER A 416 12.98 -20.17 -5.90
N VAL A 417 12.05 -19.76 -6.77
CA VAL A 417 10.76 -19.17 -6.32
C VAL A 417 9.90 -20.21 -5.59
N ALA A 418 9.92 -21.47 -6.02
CA ALA A 418 9.26 -22.56 -5.29
C ALA A 418 10.03 -22.97 -4.01
N ASP A 419 11.37 -23.08 -4.08
CA ASP A 419 12.20 -23.53 -2.95
C ASP A 419 12.34 -22.46 -1.84
N TRP A 420 12.48 -21.19 -2.22
CA TRP A 420 12.67 -20.05 -1.30
C TRP A 420 11.34 -19.39 -0.95
N GLY A 421 10.48 -19.16 -1.95
CA GLY A 421 9.27 -18.34 -1.86
C GLY A 421 9.40 -17.06 -2.68
N GLU A 422 8.63 -16.05 -2.31
CA GLU A 422 8.67 -14.71 -2.90
C GLU A 422 8.58 -13.66 -1.79
N ALA A 423 9.33 -12.57 -1.92
CA ALA A 423 9.32 -11.45 -1.00
C ALA A 423 8.43 -10.33 -1.55
N SER A 424 7.28 -10.11 -0.93
CA SER A 424 6.43 -8.96 -1.22
C SER A 424 6.91 -7.74 -0.42
N VAL A 425 7.52 -6.77 -1.09
CA VAL A 425 8.02 -5.53 -0.48
C VAL A 425 7.05 -4.39 -0.77
N PHE A 426 6.37 -3.90 0.28
CA PHE A 426 5.38 -2.83 0.19
C PHE A 426 6.00 -1.49 0.58
N MET A 427 5.91 -0.53 -0.33
CA MET A 427 6.53 0.79 -0.23
C MET A 427 5.48 1.90 -0.25
N VAL A 428 5.72 2.95 0.54
CA VAL A 428 4.98 4.21 0.53
C VAL A 428 6.00 5.33 0.32
N GLY A 429 5.93 5.99 -0.83
CA GLY A 429 7.03 6.81 -1.34
C GLY A 429 8.34 6.02 -1.38
N ASP A 430 9.42 6.64 -0.90
CA ASP A 430 10.74 5.99 -0.78
C ASP A 430 10.88 5.09 0.46
N THR A 431 9.84 4.98 1.29
CA THR A 431 9.88 4.21 2.54
C THR A 431 9.34 2.80 2.34
N ILE A 432 10.13 1.78 2.69
CA ILE A 432 9.63 0.40 2.84
C ILE A 432 8.78 0.35 4.11
N PHE A 433 7.46 0.39 3.95
CA PHE A 433 6.49 0.35 5.03
C PHE A 433 6.33 -1.09 5.56
N SER A 434 6.35 -2.10 4.67
CA SER A 434 6.48 -3.49 5.10
C SER A 434 7.17 -4.39 4.09
N MET A 435 7.48 -5.59 4.55
CA MET A 435 7.86 -6.73 3.72
C MET A 435 7.09 -7.94 4.26
N ALA A 436 6.71 -8.86 3.39
CA ALA A 436 6.17 -10.19 3.71
C ALA A 436 6.93 -11.26 2.90
N MET A 437 6.82 -12.54 3.29
CA MET A 437 7.33 -13.67 2.49
C MET A 437 6.17 -14.62 2.21
N SER A 438 5.83 -14.82 0.94
CA SER A 438 4.93 -15.89 0.53
C SER A 438 5.73 -17.17 0.26
N ARG A 439 5.10 -18.32 0.48
CA ARG A 439 5.64 -19.63 0.11
C ARG A 439 4.51 -20.49 -0.43
N GLY A 440 4.27 -20.39 -1.73
CA GLY A 440 3.47 -21.37 -2.44
C GLY A 440 4.22 -22.69 -2.48
N ILE A 441 3.77 -23.68 -1.71
CA ILE A 441 3.68 -25.01 -2.31
C ILE A 441 2.49 -24.88 -3.25
N TRP A 442 2.74 -24.85 -4.57
CA TRP A 442 1.73 -24.62 -5.62
C TRP A 442 0.71 -25.78 -5.76
N THR A 443 0.49 -26.55 -4.70
CA THR A 443 -0.34 -27.77 -4.66
C THR A 443 -1.42 -27.73 -3.57
N ASP A 444 -1.53 -26.65 -2.80
CA ASP A 444 -2.47 -26.55 -1.68
C ASP A 444 -2.96 -25.09 -1.52
N PRO A 445 -4.19 -24.76 -1.96
CA PRO A 445 -4.79 -23.44 -1.81
C PRO A 445 -4.93 -22.99 -0.35
N ASP A 446 -5.03 -23.93 0.59
CA ASP A 446 -5.22 -23.65 2.03
C ASP A 446 -3.87 -23.49 2.77
N ALA A 447 -2.73 -23.63 2.09
CA ALA A 447 -1.40 -23.51 2.68
C ALA A 447 -1.08 -22.05 3.05
N HIS A 448 -1.54 -21.65 4.24
CA HIS A 448 -1.38 -20.34 4.86
C HIS A 448 -0.14 -19.56 4.40
N HIS A 449 -0.36 -18.40 3.77
CA HIS A 449 0.63 -17.34 3.71
C HIS A 449 1.19 -17.08 5.13
N SER A 450 2.47 -16.69 5.23
CA SER A 450 3.05 -16.24 6.50
C SER A 450 3.50 -14.79 6.37
N GLY A 451 2.60 -13.89 6.72
CA GLY A 451 2.82 -12.46 6.84
C GLY A 451 3.80 -12.19 7.98
N PHE A 452 5.09 -12.27 7.68
CA PHE A 452 6.11 -11.71 8.56
C PHE A 452 6.00 -10.19 8.53
N THR A 453 6.26 -9.54 9.66
CA THR A 453 6.43 -8.09 9.71
C THR A 453 7.76 -7.68 9.08
N ALA A 454 7.91 -6.40 8.72
CA ALA A 454 9.11 -5.84 8.08
C ALA A 454 10.44 -6.24 8.75
N ASP A 455 10.46 -6.38 10.08
CA ASP A 455 11.65 -6.76 10.87
C ASP A 455 12.01 -8.26 10.83
N ARG A 456 11.21 -9.09 10.15
CA ARG A 456 11.21 -10.56 10.32
C ARG A 456 11.24 -11.41 9.05
N CYS A 457 11.09 -10.83 7.85
CA CYS A 457 11.12 -11.59 6.59
C CYS A 457 12.40 -12.41 6.43
N LEU A 458 13.56 -11.76 6.57
CA LEU A 458 14.84 -12.38 6.25
C LEU A 458 15.65 -12.76 7.50
N THR A 459 15.33 -12.22 8.69
CA THR A 459 15.86 -12.82 9.93
C THR A 459 15.32 -14.24 10.18
N ASN A 460 14.24 -14.68 9.52
CA ASN A 460 13.82 -16.07 9.47
C ASN A 460 14.40 -16.90 8.31
N TRP A 461 15.31 -16.35 7.47
CA TRP A 461 15.98 -17.09 6.36
C TRP A 461 16.55 -18.44 6.82
N HIS A 462 17.17 -18.46 8.01
CA HIS A 462 17.73 -19.65 8.65
C HIS A 462 16.70 -20.72 9.07
N LYS A 463 15.42 -20.37 9.20
CA LYS A 463 14.31 -21.31 9.51
C LYS A 463 13.54 -21.71 8.26
N ILE A 464 13.37 -20.75 7.35
CA ILE A 464 12.62 -20.87 6.12
C ILE A 464 13.36 -21.82 5.18
N ASN A 465 14.65 -21.57 4.92
CA ASN A 465 15.38 -22.31 3.91
C ASN A 465 16.13 -23.52 4.51
N ARG A 466 15.49 -24.71 4.45
CA ARG A 466 16.11 -26.00 4.84
C ARG A 466 17.35 -26.37 4.03
N ASN A 467 17.65 -25.68 2.93
CA ASN A 467 18.85 -25.90 2.12
C ASN A 467 19.94 -24.83 2.38
N ALA A 468 19.59 -23.66 2.91
CA ALA A 468 20.56 -22.66 3.40
C ALA A 468 20.98 -22.93 4.86
N GLN A 469 21.27 -24.20 5.20
CA GLN A 469 21.67 -24.66 6.55
C GLN A 469 22.93 -23.97 7.11
N ASN A 470 23.64 -23.20 6.30
CA ASN A 470 24.93 -22.58 6.64
C ASN A 470 24.92 -21.03 6.59
N ALA A 471 23.75 -20.37 6.45
CA ALA A 471 23.68 -18.91 6.46
C ALA A 471 23.66 -18.36 7.90
N THR A 472 24.68 -17.61 8.27
CA THR A 472 24.76 -16.93 9.58
C THR A 472 23.69 -15.83 9.70
N ARG A 473 23.37 -15.44 10.94
CA ARG A 473 22.44 -14.32 11.22
C ARG A 473 22.91 -13.00 10.58
N GLU A 474 24.21 -12.82 10.43
CA GLU A 474 24.79 -11.62 9.82
C GLU A 474 24.70 -11.65 8.29
N GLU A 475 24.92 -12.80 7.66
CA GLU A 475 24.67 -12.94 6.21
C GLU A 475 23.19 -12.75 5.86
N ALA A 476 22.28 -13.22 6.71
CA ALA A 476 20.84 -12.97 6.55
C ALA A 476 20.50 -11.47 6.66
N ARG A 477 21.09 -10.74 7.61
CA ARG A 477 20.95 -9.27 7.73
C ARG A 477 21.54 -8.54 6.53
N ARG A 478 22.73 -8.94 6.05
CA ARG A 478 23.34 -8.36 4.85
C ARG A 478 22.42 -8.56 3.64
N LYS A 479 21.80 -9.73 3.51
CA LYS A 479 20.85 -10.04 2.44
C LYS A 479 19.54 -9.28 2.57
N GLU A 480 19.11 -8.94 3.79
CA GLU A 480 17.98 -8.01 4.02
C GLU A 480 18.31 -6.58 3.62
N GLY A 481 19.49 -6.07 3.99
CA GLY A 481 19.94 -4.77 3.53
C GLY A 481 20.04 -4.70 2.00
N GLU A 482 20.41 -5.81 1.35
CA GLU A 482 20.44 -5.93 -0.11
C GLU A 482 19.03 -5.90 -0.73
N LEU A 483 18.06 -6.68 -0.20
CA LEU A 483 16.66 -6.65 -0.65
C LEU A 483 16.06 -5.24 -0.54
N ARG A 484 16.30 -4.56 0.58
CA ARG A 484 15.80 -3.20 0.81
C ARG A 484 16.37 -2.21 -0.21
N ARG A 485 17.68 -2.27 -0.51
CA ARG A 485 18.29 -1.43 -1.55
C ARG A 485 17.77 -1.78 -2.95
N PHE A 486 17.59 -3.06 -3.26
CA PHE A 486 17.06 -3.53 -4.55
C PHE A 486 15.65 -2.98 -4.78
N ALA A 487 14.73 -3.12 -3.82
CA ALA A 487 13.36 -2.61 -3.96
C ALA A 487 13.31 -1.09 -4.20
N ILE A 488 14.10 -0.31 -3.45
CA ILE A 488 14.22 1.14 -3.63
C ILE A 488 14.78 1.48 -5.02
N PHE A 489 15.85 0.80 -5.45
CA PHE A 489 16.45 0.99 -6.77
C PHE A 489 15.45 0.70 -7.91
N GLN A 490 14.74 -0.42 -7.85
CA GLN A 490 13.77 -0.80 -8.88
C GLN A 490 12.65 0.23 -8.99
N ARG A 491 12.06 0.66 -7.86
CA ARG A 491 11.03 1.72 -7.87
C ARG A 491 11.55 3.02 -8.49
N GLN A 492 12.78 3.43 -8.14
CA GLN A 492 13.39 4.65 -8.67
C GLN A 492 13.66 4.57 -10.17
N GLU A 493 14.17 3.45 -10.69
CA GLU A 493 14.40 3.28 -12.12
C GLU A 493 13.11 3.18 -12.94
N LEU A 494 12.06 2.52 -12.42
CA LEU A 494 10.73 2.49 -13.05
C LEU A 494 10.17 3.92 -13.21
N LEU A 495 10.11 4.68 -12.11
CA LEU A 495 9.66 6.07 -12.11
C LEU A 495 10.51 6.98 -13.02
N LYS A 496 11.82 6.79 -13.04
CA LYS A 496 12.76 7.60 -13.84
C LYS A 496 12.63 7.34 -15.35
N ARG A 497 12.43 6.08 -15.76
CA ARG A 497 12.36 5.70 -17.18
C ARG A 497 10.98 5.93 -17.77
N LYS A 498 9.92 5.69 -16.99
CA LYS A 498 8.54 5.65 -17.45
C LYS A 498 7.60 6.37 -16.43
N PRO A 499 7.81 7.67 -16.15
CA PRO A 499 7.13 8.39 -15.06
C PRO A 499 5.61 8.51 -15.18
N ARG A 500 5.02 8.24 -16.35
CA ARG A 500 3.56 8.22 -16.57
C ARG A 500 2.97 6.82 -16.42
N GLU A 501 3.61 5.79 -16.98
CA GLU A 501 3.18 4.37 -16.90
C GLU A 501 3.29 3.78 -15.48
N PHE A 502 3.97 4.49 -14.58
CA PHE A 502 4.18 4.15 -13.18
C PHE A 502 3.94 5.36 -12.25
N GLU A 503 3.05 6.29 -12.62
CA GLU A 503 2.79 7.49 -11.81
C GLU A 503 2.42 7.14 -10.36
N SER A 504 1.66 6.08 -10.15
CA SER A 504 1.22 5.63 -8.85
C SER A 504 2.34 5.25 -7.89
N LEU A 505 3.48 4.77 -8.42
CA LEU A 505 4.66 4.40 -7.63
C LEU A 505 5.20 5.60 -6.83
N LYS A 506 4.93 6.85 -7.25
CA LYS A 506 5.25 8.06 -6.46
C LYS A 506 4.65 7.98 -5.05
N VAL A 507 3.42 7.46 -4.98
CA VAL A 507 2.66 7.31 -3.75
C VAL A 507 2.95 5.96 -3.08
N ALA A 508 2.70 4.84 -3.75
CA ALA A 508 2.88 3.51 -3.15
C ALA A 508 2.91 2.39 -4.19
N VAL A 509 3.54 1.27 -3.82
CA VAL A 509 3.69 0.07 -4.68
C VAL A 509 4.01 -1.16 -3.84
N ARG A 510 3.59 -2.35 -4.30
CA ARG A 510 4.17 -3.61 -3.85
C ARG A 510 5.01 -4.21 -4.96
N LEU A 511 6.30 -4.44 -4.68
CA LEU A 511 7.18 -5.21 -5.53
C LEU A 511 7.22 -6.64 -5.02
N ASP A 512 6.76 -7.58 -5.83
CA ASP A 512 6.95 -9.00 -5.58
C ASP A 512 8.30 -9.42 -6.15
N ILE A 513 9.13 -10.06 -5.33
CA ILE A 513 10.56 -10.24 -5.59
C ILE A 513 10.97 -11.69 -5.37
N GLY A 514 11.43 -12.33 -6.44
CA GLY A 514 12.10 -13.63 -6.40
C GLY A 514 13.61 -13.49 -6.18
N ILE A 515 14.27 -14.63 -6.02
CA ILE A 515 15.75 -14.73 -5.98
C ILE A 515 16.23 -15.75 -7.01
N SER A 516 17.34 -15.48 -7.71
CA SER A 516 17.84 -16.33 -8.79
C SER A 516 18.18 -17.75 -8.31
N GLU A 517 18.69 -17.87 -7.08
CA GLU A 517 19.04 -19.12 -6.43
C GLU A 517 18.69 -19.02 -4.94
N ALA A 518 18.27 -20.13 -4.31
CA ALA A 518 17.94 -20.17 -2.89
C ALA A 518 19.20 -20.18 -1.98
N THR A 519 20.19 -19.33 -2.29
CA THR A 519 21.50 -19.24 -1.64
C THR A 519 21.78 -17.81 -1.17
N LYS A 520 22.83 -17.61 -0.34
CA LYS A 520 23.27 -16.27 0.10
C LYS A 520 23.88 -15.40 -1.01
N HIS A 521 24.05 -15.97 -2.22
CA HIS A 521 24.64 -15.35 -3.40
C HIS A 521 23.65 -15.15 -4.55
N GLY A 522 22.49 -15.82 -4.54
CA GLY A 522 21.45 -15.62 -5.54
C GLY A 522 21.01 -14.15 -5.61
N LEU A 523 20.75 -13.64 -6.81
CA LEU A 523 20.44 -12.22 -7.06
C LEU A 523 18.94 -11.99 -7.05
N PHE A 524 18.47 -10.86 -6.54
CA PHE A 524 17.05 -10.55 -6.51
C PHE A 524 16.54 -10.14 -7.90
N PHE A 525 15.27 -10.46 -8.20
CA PHE A 525 14.57 -9.98 -9.39
C PHE A 525 13.10 -9.75 -9.08
N VAL A 526 12.51 -8.74 -9.72
CA VAL A 526 11.06 -8.48 -9.61
C VAL A 526 10.29 -9.49 -10.46
N THR A 527 9.23 -10.07 -9.89
CA THR A 527 8.29 -11.02 -10.52
C THR A 527 6.96 -10.36 -10.91
N ASN A 528 6.54 -9.34 -10.15
CA ASN A 528 5.34 -8.53 -10.37
C ASN A 528 5.49 -7.12 -9.75
N VAL A 529 4.83 -6.12 -10.35
CA VAL A 529 4.78 -4.73 -9.89
C VAL A 529 3.31 -4.38 -9.62
N ALA A 530 2.84 -4.63 -8.41
CA ALA A 530 1.46 -4.33 -8.02
C ALA A 530 1.34 -2.84 -7.68
N ARG A 531 0.76 -2.08 -8.61
CA ARG A 531 0.45 -0.64 -8.50
C ARG A 531 -0.64 -0.42 -7.47
N TRP A 532 -0.65 0.72 -6.80
CA TRP A 532 -1.91 1.26 -6.29
C TRP A 532 -2.56 2.07 -7.42
N PRO A 533 -3.90 2.21 -7.52
CA PRO A 533 -4.94 1.73 -6.61
C PRO A 533 -5.34 0.27 -6.80
N GLY A 534 -4.58 -0.54 -7.56
CA GLY A 534 -4.80 -1.98 -7.68
C GLY A 534 -5.07 -2.64 -6.32
N ALA A 535 -6.14 -3.43 -6.21
CA ALA A 535 -6.45 -4.13 -4.96
C ALA A 535 -5.54 -5.35 -4.75
N ASP A 536 -4.98 -5.87 -5.86
CA ASP A 536 -3.92 -6.86 -5.86
C ASP A 536 -2.73 -6.40 -5.02
N MET A 537 -2.39 -5.11 -5.01
CA MET A 537 -1.38 -4.45 -4.14
C MET A 537 -1.43 -4.93 -2.68
N LEU A 538 -2.63 -5.15 -2.15
CA LEU A 538 -2.84 -5.52 -0.75
C LEU A 538 -2.89 -7.05 -0.52
N SER A 539 -2.99 -7.87 -1.58
CA SER A 539 -3.28 -9.31 -1.48
C SER A 539 -2.35 -10.10 -0.55
N ALA A 540 -1.07 -9.73 -0.44
CA ALA A 540 -0.08 -10.37 0.43
C ALA A 540 -0.18 -10.04 1.95
N TRP A 541 -0.94 -9.02 2.35
CA TRP A 541 -1.01 -8.57 3.76
C TRP A 541 -2.04 -9.37 4.56
N GLN A 542 -1.64 -10.34 5.37
CA GLN A 542 -2.64 -11.16 6.09
C GLN A 542 -3.65 -10.34 6.93
N GLU A 543 -4.88 -10.82 6.97
CA GLU A 543 -5.89 -10.42 7.94
C GLU A 543 -5.30 -10.43 9.37
N GLY A 544 -5.58 -9.37 10.16
CA GLY A 544 -5.30 -9.37 11.60
C GLY A 544 -4.17 -8.48 12.11
N SER A 545 -3.56 -7.62 11.28
CA SER A 545 -2.63 -6.57 11.76
C SER A 545 -3.34 -5.28 12.16
N GLN A 546 -4.10 -5.31 13.26
CA GLN A 546 -4.75 -4.11 13.82
C GLN A 546 -3.71 -3.01 14.19
N PRO A 547 -4.02 -1.72 13.95
CA PRO A 547 -5.28 -1.20 13.38
C PRO A 547 -5.33 -1.38 11.86
N TYR A 548 -6.51 -1.77 11.36
CA TYR A 548 -6.71 -2.13 9.95
C TYR A 548 -6.50 -0.95 9.01
N ASP A 549 -6.69 0.28 9.49
CA ASP A 549 -6.56 1.50 8.69
C ASP A 549 -5.10 1.98 8.48
N SER A 550 -4.11 1.45 9.19
CA SER A 550 -2.74 1.98 9.23
C SER A 550 -2.00 2.01 7.88
N ILE A 551 -2.26 1.03 7.00
CA ILE A 551 -1.67 1.02 5.66
C ILE A 551 -2.33 2.08 4.75
N PHE A 552 -3.63 2.31 4.95
CA PHE A 552 -4.43 3.29 4.23
C PHE A 552 -4.16 4.72 4.74
N GLU A 553 -3.85 4.89 6.02
CA GLU A 553 -3.29 6.13 6.60
C GLU A 553 -2.01 6.53 5.89
N ALA A 554 -1.06 5.59 5.76
CA ALA A 554 0.24 5.86 5.14
C ALA A 554 0.10 6.18 3.64
N VAL A 555 -0.64 5.36 2.88
CA VAL A 555 -0.87 5.58 1.44
C VAL A 555 -1.68 6.87 1.21
N GLY A 556 -2.75 7.10 1.98
CA GLY A 556 -3.61 8.27 1.85
C GLY A 556 -2.89 9.57 2.19
N THR A 557 -2.12 9.58 3.28
CA THR A 557 -1.25 10.72 3.63
C THR A 557 -0.24 11.01 2.52
N LYS A 558 0.37 9.96 1.94
CA LYS A 558 1.34 10.13 0.85
C LYS A 558 0.68 10.60 -0.46
N PHE A 559 -0.52 10.12 -0.80
CA PHE A 559 -1.30 10.62 -1.93
C PHE A 559 -1.64 12.10 -1.76
N ALA A 560 -2.10 12.50 -0.58
CA ALA A 560 -2.37 13.90 -0.27
C ALA A 560 -1.12 14.79 -0.34
N LEU A 561 0.09 14.25 -0.06
CA LEU A 561 1.36 14.95 -0.22
C LEU A 561 1.82 15.09 -1.67
N GLU A 562 1.60 14.08 -2.52
CA GLU A 562 1.98 14.11 -3.94
C GLU A 562 1.01 14.95 -4.78
N CYS A 563 -0.29 14.90 -4.48
CA CYS A 563 -1.32 15.60 -5.24
C CYS A 563 -1.70 16.96 -4.63
N GLY A 564 -1.75 17.08 -3.30
CA GLY A 564 -2.11 18.31 -2.61
C GLY A 564 -0.94 19.27 -2.46
N ARG A 565 -0.86 20.25 -3.36
CA ARG A 565 0.09 21.38 -3.31
C ARG A 565 -0.04 22.16 -1.99
N LEU A 566 1.06 22.81 -1.61
CA LEU A 566 1.10 23.89 -0.63
C LEU A 566 1.70 25.10 -1.34
N MET A 567 1.03 26.25 -1.25
CA MET A 567 1.54 27.55 -1.71
C MET A 567 3.04 27.73 -1.42
N GLN A 568 3.82 27.99 -2.47
CA GLN A 568 5.05 28.75 -2.28
C GLN A 568 4.64 30.14 -1.79
N ARG A 569 5.09 30.51 -0.58
CA ARG A 569 4.97 31.88 -0.12
C ARG A 569 5.81 32.78 -1.00
N ASP A 570 5.18 33.73 -1.68
CA ASP A 570 5.87 34.93 -2.12
C ASP A 570 6.60 35.54 -0.92
N LYS A 571 7.91 35.76 -1.08
CA LYS A 571 8.72 36.50 -0.11
C LYS A 571 8.46 37.99 -0.28
N CYS A 572 7.29 38.45 0.17
CA CYS A 572 7.07 39.87 0.40
C CYS A 572 7.38 40.17 1.88
N GLU A 573 8.53 40.84 2.04
CA GLU A 573 8.82 41.86 3.06
C GLU A 573 8.75 41.49 4.54
N GLU A 574 9.93 41.50 5.19
CA GLU A 574 10.17 42.12 6.50
C GLU A 574 11.69 42.22 6.69
N ASP A 575 12.27 43.34 6.26
CA ASP A 575 13.66 43.73 6.58
C ASP A 575 13.69 45.25 6.85
N GLU A 576 12.83 45.70 7.78
CA GLU A 576 12.97 47.02 8.41
C GLU A 576 13.84 46.89 9.68
N GLY A 577 15.03 47.48 9.64
CA GLY A 577 16.04 47.39 10.70
C GLY A 577 16.96 48.62 10.76
N HIS A 578 16.39 49.76 11.14
CA HIS A 578 17.01 51.07 11.42
C HIS A 578 18.56 51.17 11.56
N GLU A 579 19.18 51.95 10.65
CA GLU A 579 20.09 53.11 10.88
C GLU A 579 19.98 54.04 9.64
N GLY A 580 20.18 55.37 9.67
CA GLY A 580 20.33 56.31 10.79
C GLY A 580 20.67 57.76 10.35
N HIS A 581 20.02 58.76 10.98
CA HIS A 581 20.32 60.22 10.94
C HIS A 581 20.05 61.09 9.67
N ASP A 582 19.42 62.25 9.96
CA ASP A 582 19.44 63.59 9.32
C ASP A 582 19.17 63.85 7.81
N GLY A 583 18.33 64.86 7.55
CA GLY A 583 18.35 65.61 6.28
C GLY A 583 17.04 66.33 5.89
N CYS A 584 16.84 67.55 6.37
CA CYS A 584 15.74 68.46 6.01
C CYS A 584 15.51 68.72 4.50
N GLU A 585 14.24 69.01 4.15
CA GLU A 585 13.77 69.88 3.03
C GLU A 585 14.12 69.42 1.59
N GLY A 586 13.36 69.70 0.53
CA GLY A 586 12.06 70.37 0.37
C GLY A 586 11.82 70.68 -1.13
N HIS A 587 10.54 70.64 -1.57
CA HIS A 587 9.96 71.27 -2.78
C HIS A 587 10.58 71.17 -4.20
N GLN A 588 9.67 71.12 -5.19
CA GLN A 588 9.82 71.59 -6.60
C GLN A 588 10.79 70.82 -7.51
N GLU A 589 10.75 70.91 -8.84
CA GLU A 589 9.74 71.05 -9.92
C GLU A 589 10.55 70.87 -11.22
N ARG A 590 10.04 70.09 -12.18
CA ARG A 590 10.11 70.25 -13.67
C ARG A 590 11.38 70.71 -14.45
N GLU A 591 11.28 70.45 -15.76
CA GLU A 591 12.09 70.97 -16.89
C GLU A 591 13.51 70.36 -17.03
N GLU A 592 13.85 69.64 -18.11
CA GLU A 592 13.92 69.92 -19.57
C GLU A 592 15.36 70.29 -20.03
N GLY A 593 15.74 69.87 -21.24
CA GLY A 593 17.05 70.16 -21.86
C GLY A 593 18.09 69.04 -21.65
N ASN A 594 18.42 68.12 -22.57
CA ASN A 594 18.62 68.10 -24.03
C ASN A 594 20.09 68.29 -24.49
N ASP A 595 20.52 67.35 -25.33
CA ASP A 595 21.61 67.37 -26.33
C ASP A 595 23.12 67.15 -26.04
N THR A 596 23.66 66.21 -26.86
CA THR A 596 24.96 66.13 -27.57
C THR A 596 26.31 66.00 -26.84
N ASN A 597 26.94 64.81 -26.94
CA ASN A 597 28.12 64.52 -27.80
C ASN A 597 28.56 63.06 -27.57
N GLU A 598 28.62 62.16 -28.56
CA GLU A 598 29.53 62.01 -29.72
C GLU A 598 30.80 61.18 -29.43
N THR A 599 31.18 60.34 -30.42
CA THR A 599 32.34 59.43 -30.53
C THR A 599 32.38 58.21 -29.59
N ASP A 600 32.27 56.97 -30.08
CA ASP A 600 33.09 56.14 -31.00
C ASP A 600 34.12 55.27 -30.27
N PHE A 601 34.07 53.96 -30.51
CA PHE A 601 35.19 53.04 -30.84
C PHE A 601 34.87 51.55 -30.53
N SER A 602 34.52 50.82 -31.59
CA SER A 602 34.96 49.46 -31.91
C SER A 602 34.98 48.35 -30.84
N ASP A 603 34.02 47.44 -30.96
CA ASP A 603 34.28 45.98 -31.02
C ASP A 603 35.32 45.69 -32.15
N PRO A 604 36.13 44.59 -32.13
CA PRO A 604 35.52 43.24 -32.22
C PRO A 604 36.31 41.98 -31.76
N LEU A 605 35.53 40.91 -31.54
CA LEU A 605 35.72 39.49 -31.96
C LEU A 605 36.90 38.59 -31.48
N SER A 606 36.53 37.31 -31.39
CA SER A 606 37.34 36.06 -31.37
C SER A 606 38.09 35.73 -30.07
N GLY A 607 38.21 34.46 -29.64
CA GLY A 607 37.60 33.22 -30.14
C GLY A 607 38.35 31.95 -29.68
N LEU A 608 37.72 30.78 -29.84
CA LEU A 608 38.30 29.41 -29.87
C LEU A 608 38.83 28.73 -28.58
N LEU A 609 38.14 27.64 -28.21
CA LEU A 609 38.61 26.24 -28.04
C LEU A 609 40.02 25.92 -27.49
N SER A 610 40.07 25.25 -26.33
CA SER A 610 40.50 23.82 -26.10
C SER A 610 40.40 23.54 -24.59
N GLU A 611 39.86 22.41 -24.10
CA GLU A 611 40.38 21.03 -24.06
C GLU A 611 41.71 20.82 -23.29
N CYS A 612 41.71 19.74 -22.47
CA CYS A 612 42.79 19.16 -21.66
C CYS A 612 43.22 19.90 -20.36
N GLU A 613 42.78 19.40 -19.21
CA GLU A 613 43.42 18.26 -18.48
C GLU A 613 42.37 17.37 -17.80
#